data_AF-K8Y0K5-F1
#
_entry.id   AF-K8Y0K5-F1
#
_cell.length_a   1.000
_cell.length_b   1.000
_cell.length_c   1.000
_cell.angle_alpha   90.00
_cell.angle_beta   90.00
_cell.angle_gamma   90.00
#
_symmetry.space_group_name_H-M   'P 1'
#
loop_
_entity.id
_entity.type
_entity.pdbx_description
1 polymer ?
#
loop_
_entity_poly.entity_id
_entity_poly.type
_entity_poly.pdbx_seq_one_letter_code
_entity_poly.pdbx_strand_id
1 'polypeptide(L)'
;MSTELTLSEYKARVDAKYAGMREQQLAKREERRPRKDHWLLVGPDGEIDGVMTRRFCGSAAQAFEEFFPKKKERHQKSAEGWHIEEDDENGSRWAADCARREAEDNEPDDGAAADRAHDAQVDREMGVL
;
A
#
# COMPACT_ATOMS: atom_id res chain seq x y z
N MET A 1 41.66 33.12 21.07
CA MET A 1 41.74 31.71 20.61
C MET A 1 40.58 31.48 19.67
N SER A 2 40.77 31.69 18.36
CA SER A 2 39.75 31.48 17.34
C SER A 2 39.66 29.97 17.07
N THR A 3 38.64 29.30 17.61
CA THR A 3 38.35 27.91 17.24
C THR A 3 37.57 27.94 15.93
N GLU A 4 38.30 28.11 14.83
CA GLU A 4 37.77 27.92 13.48
C GLU A 4 37.58 26.42 13.24
N LEU A 5 36.44 25.92 13.71
CA LEU A 5 35.95 24.60 13.35
C LEU A 5 35.62 24.62 11.86
N THR A 6 36.14 23.65 11.12
CA THR A 6 35.73 23.45 9.73
C THR A 6 34.22 23.16 9.68
N LEU A 7 33.55 23.54 8.59
CA LEU A 7 32.10 23.28 8.42
C LEU A 7 31.77 21.78 8.60
N SER A 8 32.68 20.89 8.24
CA SER A 8 32.58 19.44 8.45
C SER A 8 32.59 19.04 9.92
N GLU A 9 33.46 19.63 10.74
CA GLU A 9 33.56 19.31 12.17
C GLU A 9 32.39 19.92 12.96
N TYR A 10 31.97 21.13 12.58
CA TYR A 10 30.78 21.75 13.14
C TYR A 10 29.53 20.92 12.80
N LYS A 11 29.40 20.47 11.54
CA LYS A 11 28.31 19.58 11.11
C LYS A 11 28.35 18.25 11.86
N ALA A 12 29.49 17.59 11.99
CA ALA A 12 29.62 16.33 12.73
C ALA A 12 29.22 16.49 14.20
N ARG A 13 29.58 17.61 14.84
CA ARG A 13 29.21 17.92 16.23
C ARG A 13 27.71 18.18 16.38
N VAL A 14 27.10 18.88 15.43
CA VAL A 14 25.65 19.11 15.38
C VAL A 14 24.93 17.79 15.11
N ASP A 15 25.38 17.00 14.14
CA ASP A 15 24.79 15.72 13.79
C ASP A 15 24.84 14.74 14.95
N ALA A 16 25.96 14.67 15.70
CA ALA A 16 26.08 13.89 16.92
C ALA A 16 25.15 14.39 18.04
N LYS A 17 25.01 15.72 18.18
CA LYS A 17 24.09 16.34 19.16
C LYS A 17 22.62 16.03 18.88
N TYR A 18 22.23 15.90 17.62
CA TYR A 18 20.86 15.61 17.19
C TYR A 18 20.65 14.15 16.77
N ALA A 19 21.66 13.28 16.79
CA ALA A 19 21.55 11.86 16.43
C ALA A 19 20.58 11.13 17.38
N GLY A 20 20.80 11.23 18.69
CA GLY A 20 19.91 10.62 19.69
C GLY A 20 18.49 11.23 19.71
N MET A 21 18.35 12.51 19.33
CA MET A 21 17.03 13.15 19.20
C MET A 21 16.30 12.66 17.94
N ARG A 22 17.01 12.44 16.83
CA ARG A 22 16.46 11.83 15.61
C ARG A 22 16.03 10.40 15.85
N GLU A 23 16.84 9.61 16.55
CA GLU A 23 16.48 8.23 16.93
C GLU A 23 15.27 8.19 17.85
N GLN A 24 15.18 9.06 18.86
CA GLN A 24 13.98 9.15 19.71
C GLN A 24 12.75 9.68 18.97
N GLN A 25 12.91 10.57 17.99
CA GLN A 25 11.80 11.04 17.15
C GLN A 25 11.35 9.98 16.14
N LEU A 26 12.27 9.14 15.64
CA LEU A 26 11.96 7.97 14.81
C LEU A 26 11.23 6.91 15.63
N ALA A 27 11.77 6.52 16.80
CA ALA A 27 11.13 5.58 17.71
C ALA A 27 9.75 6.07 18.18
N LYS A 28 9.59 7.35 18.54
CA LYS A 28 8.26 7.92 18.87
C LYS A 28 7.34 8.06 17.66
N ARG A 29 7.87 8.16 16.44
CA ARG A 29 7.06 8.10 15.20
C ARG A 29 6.62 6.68 14.90
N GLU A 30 7.47 5.71 15.17
CA GLU A 30 7.22 4.28 14.98
C GLU A 30 6.22 3.76 16.03
N GLU A 31 6.38 4.17 17.30
CA GLU A 31 5.45 3.92 18.40
C GLU A 31 4.12 4.72 18.27
N ARG A 32 4.08 5.75 17.41
CA ARG A 32 2.87 6.57 17.11
C ARG A 32 2.33 6.42 15.68
N ARG A 33 2.79 5.48 14.86
CA ARG A 33 2.23 5.26 13.51
C ARG A 33 1.81 3.80 13.31
N PRO A 34 0.56 3.58 12.87
CA PRO A 34 -0.67 4.27 13.27
C PRO A 34 -1.64 3.26 13.89
N ARG A 35 -2.73 3.74 14.49
CA ARG A 35 -3.90 2.88 14.70
C ARG A 35 -4.29 2.30 13.35
N LYS A 36 -4.18 0.98 13.21
CA LYS A 36 -4.49 0.27 11.98
C LYS A 36 -5.96 -0.14 11.92
N ASP A 37 -6.78 0.53 12.71
CA ASP A 37 -8.22 0.41 12.67
C ASP A 37 -8.74 1.02 11.35
N HIS A 38 -8.97 0.15 10.38
CA HIS A 38 -9.58 0.50 9.10
C HIS A 38 -11.01 -0.03 9.03
N TRP A 39 -11.85 0.71 8.32
CA TRP A 39 -13.10 0.21 7.77
C TRP A 39 -12.78 -0.44 6.43
N LEU A 40 -13.05 -1.74 6.33
CA LEU A 40 -12.87 -2.52 5.12
C LEU A 40 -14.21 -2.62 4.41
N LEU A 41 -14.28 -2.15 3.18
CA LEU A 41 -15.42 -2.39 2.30
C LEU A 41 -15.28 -3.78 1.71
N VAL A 42 -16.18 -4.68 2.12
CA VAL A 42 -16.17 -6.07 1.71
C VAL A 42 -17.28 -6.31 0.70
N GLY A 43 -16.90 -6.84 -0.45
CA GLY A 43 -17.81 -7.24 -1.52
C GLY A 43 -18.56 -8.54 -1.19
N PRO A 44 -19.54 -8.94 -2.03
CA PRO A 44 -20.32 -10.16 -1.84
C PRO A 44 -19.48 -11.44 -1.81
N ASP A 45 -18.34 -11.42 -2.51
CA ASP A 45 -17.42 -12.56 -2.61
C ASP A 45 -16.41 -12.61 -1.45
N GLY A 46 -16.47 -11.66 -0.51
CA GLY A 46 -15.57 -11.57 0.64
C GLY A 46 -14.27 -10.80 0.37
N GLU A 47 -14.06 -10.34 -0.86
CA GLU A 47 -12.93 -9.51 -1.28
C GLU A 47 -13.03 -8.10 -0.72
N ILE A 48 -11.88 -7.50 -0.39
CA ILE A 48 -11.81 -6.10 0.07
C ILE A 48 -11.76 -5.19 -1.15
N ASP A 49 -12.78 -4.40 -1.39
CA ASP A 49 -12.79 -3.48 -2.54
C ASP A 49 -12.22 -2.10 -2.16
N GLY A 50 -12.41 -1.68 -0.92
CA GLY A 50 -12.04 -0.35 -0.46
C GLY A 50 -11.63 -0.32 1.01
N VAL A 51 -10.81 0.67 1.36
CA VAL A 51 -10.30 0.84 2.72
C VAL A 51 -10.41 2.30 3.13
N MET A 52 -10.89 2.53 4.35
CA MET A 52 -10.95 3.86 4.93
C MET A 52 -10.46 3.86 6.37
N THR A 53 -9.67 4.86 6.76
CA THR A 53 -9.19 4.98 8.14
C THR A 53 -10.31 5.42 9.09
N ARG A 54 -10.45 4.75 10.25
CA ARG A 54 -11.45 5.11 11.29
C ARG A 54 -11.28 6.53 11.85
N ARG A 55 -10.15 7.19 11.60
CA ARG A 55 -9.92 8.60 11.95
C ARG A 55 -10.94 9.55 11.32
N PHE A 56 -11.41 9.27 10.11
CA PHE A 56 -12.29 10.16 9.35
C PHE A 56 -13.76 9.76 9.44
N CYS A 57 -14.06 8.53 9.85
CA CYS A 57 -15.41 8.03 10.00
C CYS A 57 -15.57 7.27 11.31
N GLY A 58 -16.45 7.78 12.17
CA GLY A 58 -16.63 7.24 13.52
C GLY A 58 -17.45 5.94 13.59
N SER A 59 -18.06 5.51 12.48
CA SER A 59 -18.89 4.31 12.45
C SER A 59 -18.86 3.61 11.09
N ALA A 60 -19.17 2.31 11.10
CA ALA A 60 -19.32 1.49 9.89
C ALA A 60 -20.42 2.03 8.95
N ALA A 61 -21.53 2.51 9.50
CA ALA A 61 -22.62 3.09 8.72
C ALA A 61 -22.17 4.35 7.99
N GLN A 62 -21.50 5.26 8.70
CA GLN A 62 -20.93 6.46 8.08
C GLN A 62 -19.88 6.08 7.03
N ALA A 63 -19.08 5.05 7.28
CA ALA A 63 -18.11 4.58 6.29
C ALA A 63 -18.78 4.06 5.02
N PHE A 64 -19.85 3.28 5.15
CA PHE A 64 -20.62 2.79 4.02
C PHE A 64 -21.31 3.93 3.24
N GLU A 65 -21.74 4.98 3.93
CA GLU A 65 -22.28 6.18 3.31
C GLU A 65 -21.23 6.96 2.52
N GLU A 66 -19.99 7.03 3.00
CA GLU A 66 -18.89 7.67 2.27
C GLU A 66 -18.48 6.87 1.03
N PHE A 67 -18.46 5.53 1.11
CA PHE A 67 -18.23 4.69 -0.08
C PHE A 67 -19.37 4.78 -1.10
N PHE A 68 -20.62 4.89 -0.62
CA PHE A 68 -21.80 5.01 -1.48
C PHE A 68 -22.61 6.26 -1.11
N PRO A 69 -22.21 7.47 -1.55
CA PRO A 69 -22.85 8.72 -1.14
C PRO A 69 -24.30 8.82 -1.62
N LYS A 70 -24.61 8.22 -2.77
CA LYS A 70 -25.96 8.21 -3.34
C LYS A 70 -26.83 7.17 -2.63
N LYS A 71 -27.93 7.61 -2.02
CA LYS A 71 -28.89 6.74 -1.31
C LYS A 71 -29.37 5.53 -2.14
N LYS A 72 -29.67 5.73 -3.43
CA LYS A 72 -30.13 4.65 -4.32
C LYS A 72 -29.08 3.55 -4.47
N GLU A 73 -27.84 3.97 -4.72
CA GLU A 73 -26.69 3.08 -4.88
C GLU A 73 -26.35 2.35 -3.58
N ARG A 74 -26.41 3.06 -2.45
CA ARG A 74 -26.19 2.48 -1.13
C ARG A 74 -27.15 1.34 -0.81
N HIS A 75 -28.46 1.53 -1.05
CA HIS A 75 -29.44 0.46 -0.85
C HIS A 75 -29.23 -0.71 -1.81
N GLN A 76 -28.88 -0.42 -3.06
CA GLN A 76 -28.56 -1.45 -4.04
C GLN A 76 -27.36 -2.28 -3.59
N LYS A 77 -26.25 -1.63 -3.20
CA LYS A 77 -25.02 -2.29 -2.75
C LYS A 77 -25.23 -3.09 -1.47
N SER A 78 -26.00 -2.54 -0.53
CA SER A 78 -26.38 -3.29 0.67
C SER A 78 -27.23 -4.53 0.33
N ALA A 79 -28.12 -4.45 -0.66
CA ALA A 79 -28.91 -5.61 -1.12
C ALA A 79 -28.07 -6.64 -1.90
N GLU A 80 -27.02 -6.18 -2.59
CA GLU A 80 -26.03 -7.03 -3.27
C GLU A 80 -25.11 -7.76 -2.27
N GLY A 81 -25.15 -7.44 -0.97
CA GLY A 81 -24.34 -8.09 0.06
C GLY A 81 -23.08 -7.33 0.49
N TRP A 82 -22.89 -6.11 -0.03
CA TRP A 82 -21.77 -5.25 0.36
C TRP A 82 -21.96 -4.77 1.79
N HIS A 83 -20.87 -4.80 2.57
CA HIS A 83 -20.89 -4.38 3.95
C HIS A 83 -19.52 -3.86 4.38
N ILE A 84 -19.48 -3.22 5.56
CA ILE A 84 -18.24 -2.76 6.18
C ILE A 84 -17.85 -3.72 7.28
N GLU A 85 -16.58 -4.11 7.30
CA GLU A 85 -15.98 -4.84 8.41
C GLU A 85 -14.92 -3.97 9.11
N GLU A 86 -14.70 -4.27 10.39
CA GLU A 86 -13.61 -3.70 11.16
C GLU A 86 -12.36 -4.52 10.91
N ASP A 87 -11.29 -3.86 10.48
CA ASP A 87 -9.97 -4.49 10.52
C ASP A 87 -9.50 -4.64 11.97
N ASP A 88 -8.61 -5.59 12.21
CA ASP A 88 -8.03 -5.78 13.54
C ASP A 88 -7.10 -4.61 13.92
N GLU A 89 -6.74 -4.52 15.20
CA GLU A 89 -5.84 -3.47 15.70
C GLU A 89 -4.48 -3.44 14.97
N ASN A 90 -4.13 -4.54 14.29
CA ASN A 90 -2.89 -4.75 13.55
C ASN A 90 -3.02 -4.57 12.03
N GLY A 91 -4.21 -4.24 11.51
CA GLY A 91 -4.51 -4.12 10.10
C GLY A 91 -4.19 -5.38 9.28
N SER A 92 -4.26 -6.56 9.91
CA SER A 92 -3.70 -7.80 9.37
C SER A 92 -4.44 -8.23 8.11
N ARG A 93 -5.76 -7.99 8.04
CA ARG A 93 -6.56 -8.41 6.90
C ARG A 93 -6.28 -7.54 5.68
N TRP A 94 -6.17 -6.23 5.87
CA TRP A 94 -5.74 -5.33 4.81
C TRP A 94 -4.30 -5.60 4.36
N ALA A 95 -3.39 -5.84 5.31
CA ALA A 95 -1.99 -6.14 4.99
C ALA A 95 -1.86 -7.43 4.16
N ALA A 96 -2.63 -8.48 4.50
CA ALA A 96 -2.66 -9.72 3.74
C ALA A 96 -3.21 -9.50 2.31
N ASP A 97 -4.25 -8.69 2.15
CA ASP A 97 -4.82 -8.38 0.84
C ASP A 97 -3.85 -7.57 -0.04
N CYS A 98 -3.14 -6.60 0.54
CA CYS A 98 -2.08 -5.88 -0.17
C CYS A 98 -0.95 -6.82 -0.64
N ALA A 99 -0.50 -7.73 0.22
CA ALA A 99 0.54 -8.69 -0.13
C ALA A 99 0.09 -9.67 -1.24
N ARG A 100 -1.19 -10.08 -1.23
CA ARG A 100 -1.78 -10.90 -2.31
C ARG A 100 -1.75 -10.16 -3.65
N ARG A 101 -2.24 -8.91 -3.69
CA ARG A 101 -2.25 -8.09 -4.91
C ARG A 101 -0.85 -7.83 -5.46
N GLU A 102 0.11 -7.55 -4.57
CA GLU A 102 1.51 -7.37 -4.96
C GLU A 102 2.11 -8.65 -5.55
N ALA A 103 1.68 -9.83 -5.09
CA ALA A 103 2.09 -11.11 -5.68
C ALA A 103 1.44 -11.36 -7.05
N GLU A 104 0.16 -11.00 -7.23
CA GLU A 104 -0.56 -11.09 -8.51
C GLU A 104 0.03 -10.14 -9.58
N ASP A 105 0.38 -8.91 -9.20
CA ASP A 105 1.02 -7.94 -10.10
C ASP A 105 2.47 -8.32 -10.49
N ASN A 106 3.11 -9.20 -9.71
CA ASN A 106 4.46 -9.71 -9.95
C ASN A 106 4.50 -11.10 -10.61
N GLU A 107 3.36 -11.65 -11.06
CA GLU A 107 3.42 -12.82 -11.94
C GLU A 107 4.19 -12.45 -13.22
N PRO A 108 5.29 -13.15 -13.53
CA PRO A 108 6.01 -12.91 -14.77
C PRO A 108 5.07 -13.22 -15.92
N ASP A 109 4.93 -12.26 -16.82
CA ASP A 109 4.30 -12.43 -18.13
C ASP A 109 5.05 -13.51 -18.91
N ASP A 110 4.65 -14.77 -18.71
CA ASP A 110 5.11 -15.94 -19.47
C ASP A 110 4.71 -15.84 -20.97
N GLY A 111 4.03 -14.76 -21.38
CA GLY A 111 3.74 -14.42 -22.77
C GLY A 111 4.94 -13.90 -23.58
N ALA A 112 6.00 -13.39 -22.93
CA ALA A 112 7.14 -12.80 -23.65
C ALA A 112 8.15 -13.82 -24.23
N ALA A 113 7.95 -15.11 -23.99
CA ALA A 113 8.79 -16.19 -24.52
C ALA A 113 8.29 -16.78 -25.85
N ALA A 114 7.01 -16.64 -26.18
CA ALA A 114 6.42 -17.25 -27.37
C ALA A 114 6.74 -16.48 -28.67
N ASP A 115 6.82 -15.14 -28.63
CA ASP A 115 7.07 -14.33 -29.83
C ASP A 115 8.53 -14.35 -30.32
N ARG A 116 9.49 -14.67 -29.43
CA ARG A 116 10.91 -14.77 -29.83
C ARG A 116 11.27 -16.08 -30.54
N ALA A 117 10.38 -17.06 -30.52
CA ALA A 117 10.59 -18.34 -31.22
C ALA A 117 10.15 -18.30 -32.69
N HIS A 118 9.27 -17.37 -33.07
CA HIS A 118 8.78 -17.29 -34.47
C HIS A 118 9.78 -16.56 -35.39
N ASP A 119 10.46 -15.53 -34.89
CA ASP A 119 11.48 -14.78 -35.65
C ASP A 119 12.73 -15.63 -35.99
N ALA A 120 13.12 -16.56 -35.10
CA ALA A 120 14.28 -17.42 -35.33
C ALA A 120 14.04 -18.53 -36.37
N GLN A 121 12.79 -18.79 -36.75
CA GLN A 121 12.44 -19.84 -37.70
C GLN A 121 12.33 -19.32 -39.14
N VAL A 122 11.99 -18.05 -39.33
CA VAL A 122 11.93 -17.42 -40.67
C VAL A 122 13.33 -17.23 -41.28
N ASP A 123 14.34 -16.89 -40.46
CA ASP A 123 15.73 -16.74 -40.94
C ASP A 123 16.42 -18.07 -41.30
N ARG A 124 15.88 -19.22 -40.87
CA ARG A 124 16.39 -20.54 -41.27
C ARG A 124 15.76 -21.08 -42.54
N GLU A 125 14.57 -20.65 -42.91
CA GLU A 125 13.89 -21.08 -44.14
C GLU A 125 14.22 -20.18 -45.34
N MET A 126 14.63 -18.92 -45.12
CA MET A 126 15.05 -18.00 -46.18
C MET A 126 16.55 -18.03 -46.41
N GLY A 127 17.06 -19.19 -46.84
CA GLY A 127 18.41 -19.34 -47.34
C GLY A 127 18.76 -18.27 -48.37
N VAL A 128 19.73 -17.42 -48.03
CA VAL A 128 20.46 -16.60 -48.98
C VAL A 128 21.95 -16.89 -48.75
N LEU A 129 22.50 -17.58 -49.74
CA LEU A 129 23.93 -17.65 -50.05
C LEU A 129 24.59 -16.27 -50.02
#